data_AF-A0A7X5IGL5-F1
#
_entry.id   AF-A0A7X5IGL5-F1
#
_cell.length_a   1.000
_cell.length_b   1.000
_cell.length_c   1.000
_cell.angle_alpha   90.00
_cell.angle_beta   90.00
_cell.angle_gamma   90.00
#
_symmetry.space_group_name_H-M   'P 1'
#
loop_
_entity.id
_entity.type
_entity.pdbx_description
1 polymer ?
#
loop_
_entity_poly.entity_id
_entity_poly.type
_entity_poly.pdbx_seq_one_letter_code
_entity_poly.pdbx_strand_id
1 'polypeptide(L)'
;ELCSLKPGEVRRSMTADLYLNDAGEFVRADFYPALIRSDARLAYNEADAILLDYKEAVAAGGDLAWRLVQCSRLAGLREAARTRAGGIDFATTEAKVALDGEGRPVDIVLRRKTDATRLVEEAMILANEAVAGCLETRGFPCLFRVHEPPAADALGSLIPVFQEFPWFTRPMEARLVAGDARTIQEILAASADRSEGELVSSLLLRAMKRAVYRPDNLGHYGLASEAYCHFTSPIRRYPDLVVHRMLRAALTRRPEKFDQEVAALPWIAEHSSDMERVADTAARQSQELKMAEYLSAFTGQAFSGVVSGVASY
;
A
#
# COMPACT_ATOMS: atom_id res chain seq x y z
N GLU A 1 6.25 -12.49 20.72
CA GLU A 1 6.51 -13.81 20.08
C GLU A 1 5.25 -14.56 19.63
N LEU A 2 4.23 -14.68 20.47
CA LEU A 2 3.02 -15.50 20.22
C LEU A 2 2.20 -15.13 18.97
N CYS A 3 2.19 -13.85 18.55
CA CYS A 3 1.42 -13.39 17.39
C CYS A 3 2.15 -13.58 16.05
N SER A 4 3.46 -13.85 16.06
CA SER A 4 4.21 -14.04 14.82
C SER A 4 3.91 -15.42 14.23
N LEU A 5 3.60 -15.46 12.93
CA LEU A 5 3.31 -16.67 12.17
C LEU A 5 4.60 -17.40 11.79
N LYS A 6 5.35 -17.86 12.80
CA LYS A 6 6.62 -18.58 12.63
C LYS A 6 6.39 -19.92 11.90
N PRO A 7 7.30 -20.33 11.01
CA PRO A 7 7.19 -21.60 10.28
C PRO A 7 7.25 -22.79 11.25
N GLY A 8 6.53 -23.86 10.95
CA GLY A 8 6.49 -25.11 11.72
C GLY A 8 5.67 -25.04 13.03
N GLU A 9 5.27 -23.85 13.48
CA GLU A 9 4.53 -23.68 14.72
C GLU A 9 3.03 -23.43 14.49
N VAL A 10 2.19 -24.02 15.34
CA VAL A 10 0.73 -23.75 15.30
C VAL A 10 0.46 -22.37 15.88
N ARG A 11 -0.33 -21.56 15.16
CA ARG A 11 -0.69 -20.18 15.51
C ARG A 11 -2.16 -19.91 15.28
N ARG A 12 -2.72 -19.05 16.12
CA ARG A 12 -4.09 -18.53 15.95
C ARG A 12 -4.06 -17.40 14.93
N SER A 13 -5.02 -17.39 14.02
CA SER A 13 -5.23 -16.32 13.04
C SER A 13 -6.70 -15.89 13.00
N MET A 14 -6.92 -14.66 12.56
CA MET A 14 -8.19 -14.28 11.92
C MET A 14 -7.96 -14.44 10.42
N THR A 15 -8.73 -15.32 9.78
CA THR A 15 -8.51 -15.74 8.40
C THR A 15 -9.58 -15.12 7.49
N ALA A 16 -9.15 -14.74 6.29
CA ALA A 16 -9.98 -14.32 5.17
C ALA A 16 -9.68 -15.24 3.98
N ASP A 17 -10.61 -16.12 3.65
CA ASP A 17 -10.54 -16.93 2.43
C ASP A 17 -11.24 -16.18 1.31
N LEU A 18 -10.49 -15.84 0.26
CA LEU A 18 -10.94 -14.98 -0.83
C LEU A 18 -11.05 -15.83 -2.09
N TYR A 19 -12.28 -15.95 -2.62
CA TYR A 19 -12.55 -16.76 -3.79
C TYR A 19 -12.57 -15.88 -5.04
N LEU A 20 -11.68 -16.20 -5.97
CA LEU A 20 -11.49 -15.50 -7.24
C LEU A 20 -11.81 -16.45 -8.39
N ASN A 21 -12.39 -15.95 -9.48
CA ASN A 21 -12.51 -16.70 -10.72
C ASN A 21 -11.20 -16.65 -11.53
N ASP A 22 -11.15 -17.34 -12.68
CA ASP A 22 -9.94 -17.42 -13.50
C ASP A 22 -9.47 -16.06 -14.08
N ALA A 23 -10.39 -15.09 -14.16
CA ALA A 23 -10.13 -13.72 -14.58
C ALA A 23 -9.63 -12.82 -13.41
N GLY A 24 -9.53 -13.36 -12.19
CA GLY A 24 -9.14 -12.60 -11.01
C GLY A 24 -10.25 -11.71 -10.45
N GLU A 25 -11.50 -11.96 -10.82
CA GLU A 25 -12.66 -11.24 -10.28
C GLU A 25 -13.08 -11.85 -8.94
N PHE A 26 -13.39 -10.98 -7.98
CA PHE A 26 -13.85 -11.37 -6.66
C PHE A 26 -15.25 -11.98 -6.73
N VAL A 27 -15.39 -13.19 -6.16
CA VAL A 27 -16.66 -13.93 -6.15
C VAL A 27 -17.30 -13.87 -4.77
N ARG A 28 -16.55 -14.22 -3.73
CA ARG A 28 -17.00 -14.23 -2.34
C ARG A 28 -15.83 -14.29 -1.37
N ALA A 29 -16.09 -14.01 -0.10
CA ALA A 29 -15.14 -14.19 0.98
C ALA A 29 -15.76 -14.90 2.18
N ASP A 30 -14.97 -15.73 2.85
CA ASP A 30 -15.29 -16.31 4.15
C ASP A 30 -14.32 -15.78 5.20
N PHE A 31 -14.84 -15.40 6.37
CA PHE A 31 -14.04 -14.87 7.48
C PHE A 31 -14.27 -15.70 8.73
N TYR A 32 -13.18 -16.14 9.37
CA TYR A 32 -13.28 -16.98 10.57
C TYR A 32 -11.96 -17.03 11.37
N PRO A 33 -12.01 -17.27 12.68
CA PRO A 33 -10.83 -17.63 13.45
C PRO A 33 -10.30 -19.00 13.05
N ALA A 34 -8.99 -19.14 12.86
CA ALA A 34 -8.37 -20.41 12.49
C ALA A 34 -7.11 -20.73 13.32
N LEU A 35 -6.68 -21.98 13.22
CA LEU A 35 -5.34 -22.41 13.58
C LEU A 35 -4.58 -22.70 12.29
N ILE A 36 -3.43 -22.07 12.12
CA ILE A 36 -2.55 -22.28 10.96
C ILE A 36 -1.18 -22.78 11.43
N ARG A 37 -0.47 -23.45 10.52
CA ARG A 37 0.96 -23.76 10.66
C ARG A 37 1.60 -23.32 9.36
N SER A 38 2.48 -22.31 9.42
CA SER A 38 3.20 -21.85 8.22
C SER A 38 4.22 -22.90 7.81
N ASP A 39 4.23 -23.29 6.54
CA ASP A 39 5.18 -24.29 6.02
C ASP A 39 6.57 -23.70 5.73
N ALA A 40 6.62 -22.40 5.41
CA ALA A 40 7.86 -21.73 5.03
C ALA A 40 7.87 -20.25 5.44
N ARG A 41 9.08 -19.75 5.72
CA ARG A 41 9.37 -18.32 5.84
C ARG A 41 10.25 -17.92 4.65
N LEU A 42 9.73 -17.06 3.79
CA LEU A 42 10.44 -16.57 2.61
C LEU A 42 10.70 -15.08 2.74
N ALA A 43 11.93 -14.67 2.41
CA ALA A 43 12.24 -13.29 2.07
C ALA A 43 11.80 -12.99 0.62
N TYR A 44 11.58 -11.71 0.30
CA TYR A 44 11.09 -11.32 -1.03
C TYR A 44 12.05 -11.75 -2.16
N ASN A 45 13.36 -11.63 -1.96
CA ASN A 45 14.37 -12.06 -2.92
C ASN A 45 14.34 -13.58 -3.17
N GLU A 46 14.05 -14.39 -2.15
CA GLU A 46 13.90 -15.85 -2.30
C GLU A 46 12.64 -16.18 -3.09
N ALA A 47 11.54 -15.49 -2.80
CA ALA A 47 10.29 -15.65 -3.54
C ALA A 47 10.44 -15.18 -5.01
N ASP A 48 11.11 -14.05 -5.26
CA ASP A 48 11.40 -13.56 -6.61
C ASP A 48 12.27 -14.56 -7.40
N ALA A 49 13.27 -15.17 -6.75
CA ALA A 49 14.08 -16.22 -7.39
C ALA A 49 13.24 -17.44 -7.81
N ILE A 50 12.30 -17.88 -6.96
CA ILE A 50 11.37 -18.97 -7.29
C ILE A 50 10.44 -18.58 -8.44
N LEU A 51 9.96 -17.33 -8.48
CA LEU A 51 9.06 -16.84 -9.53
C LEU A 51 9.75 -16.71 -10.88
N LEU A 52 11.05 -16.39 -10.90
CA LEU A 52 11.85 -16.32 -12.13
C LEU A 52 12.08 -17.70 -12.76
N ASP A 53 12.39 -18.72 -11.95
CA ASP A 53 12.76 -20.07 -12.43
C ASP A 53 11.68 -21.14 -12.16
N TYR A 54 10.42 -20.72 -12.27
CA TYR A 54 9.32 -21.54 -11.80
C TYR A 54 9.15 -22.86 -12.58
N LYS A 55 9.63 -22.96 -13.82
CA LYS A 55 9.53 -24.18 -14.63
C LYS A 55 10.39 -25.30 -14.03
N GLU A 56 11.59 -24.99 -13.57
CA GLU A 56 12.45 -25.96 -12.88
C GLU A 56 11.90 -26.31 -11.48
N ALA A 57 11.43 -25.29 -10.73
CA ALA A 57 10.89 -25.50 -9.39
C ALA A 57 9.58 -26.31 -9.36
N VAL A 58 8.70 -26.13 -10.36
CA VAL A 58 7.47 -26.93 -10.53
C VAL A 58 7.78 -28.32 -11.09
N ALA A 59 8.74 -28.45 -12.02
CA ALA A 59 9.18 -29.76 -12.53
C ALA A 59 9.84 -30.63 -11.44
N ALA A 60 10.46 -30.00 -10.43
CA ALA A 60 11.00 -30.67 -9.25
C ALA A 60 9.93 -31.07 -8.20
N GLY A 61 8.64 -30.82 -8.46
CA GLY A 61 7.53 -31.25 -7.60
C GLY A 61 7.26 -30.34 -6.38
N GLY A 62 7.73 -29.09 -6.37
CA GLY A 62 7.52 -28.19 -5.25
C GLY A 62 6.10 -27.58 -5.20
N ASP A 63 5.24 -28.09 -4.30
CA ASP A 63 3.89 -27.53 -4.03
C ASP A 63 3.94 -26.02 -3.72
N LEU A 64 4.97 -25.57 -2.99
CA LEU A 64 5.19 -24.16 -2.67
C LEU A 64 5.45 -23.29 -3.91
N ALA A 65 6.29 -23.76 -4.83
CA ALA A 65 6.64 -23.02 -6.04
C ALA A 65 5.41 -22.84 -6.94
N TRP A 66 4.63 -23.91 -7.12
CA TRP A 66 3.38 -23.83 -7.87
C TRP A 66 2.39 -22.83 -7.25
N ARG A 67 2.20 -22.87 -5.92
CA ARG A 67 1.32 -21.93 -5.21
C ARG A 67 1.77 -20.47 -5.38
N LEU A 68 3.07 -20.20 -5.27
CA LEU A 68 3.63 -18.86 -5.48
C LEU A 68 3.35 -18.35 -6.89
N VAL A 69 3.51 -19.19 -7.92
CA VAL A 69 3.20 -18.82 -9.31
C VAL A 69 1.71 -18.50 -9.47
N GLN A 70 0.82 -19.29 -8.89
CA GLN A 70 -0.61 -19.01 -8.96
C GLN A 70 -0.98 -17.71 -8.24
N CYS A 71 -0.42 -17.47 -7.06
CA CYS A 71 -0.63 -16.21 -6.33
C CYS A 71 -0.07 -15.01 -7.11
N SER A 72 1.10 -15.12 -7.75
CA SER A 72 1.69 -14.08 -8.59
C SER A 72 0.81 -13.78 -9.82
N ARG A 73 0.31 -14.83 -10.50
CA ARG A 73 -0.64 -14.69 -11.61
C ARG A 73 -1.89 -13.92 -11.17
N LEU A 74 -2.50 -14.32 -10.06
CA LEU A 74 -3.68 -13.65 -9.52
C LEU A 74 -3.40 -12.20 -9.15
N ALA A 75 -2.24 -11.90 -8.54
CA ALA A 75 -1.84 -10.55 -8.24
C ALA A 75 -1.74 -9.67 -9.50
N GLY A 76 -1.13 -10.17 -10.58
CA GLY A 76 -1.11 -9.45 -11.85
C GLY A 76 -2.51 -9.14 -12.41
N LEU A 77 -3.45 -10.08 -12.29
CA LEU A 77 -4.85 -9.87 -12.69
C LEU A 77 -5.55 -8.83 -11.82
N ARG A 78 -5.30 -8.86 -10.49
CA ARG A 78 -5.87 -7.90 -9.53
C ARG A 78 -5.35 -6.49 -9.72
N GLU A 79 -4.04 -6.34 -9.92
CA GLU A 79 -3.41 -5.06 -10.23
C GLU A 79 -4.01 -4.48 -11.51
N ALA A 80 -4.09 -5.27 -12.59
CA ALA A 80 -4.69 -4.82 -13.84
C ALA A 80 -6.17 -4.44 -13.69
N ALA A 81 -6.95 -5.16 -12.87
CA ALA A 81 -8.33 -4.81 -12.57
C ALA A 81 -8.41 -3.48 -11.79
N ARG A 82 -7.56 -3.28 -10.79
CA ARG A 82 -7.49 -2.01 -10.03
C ARG A 82 -7.12 -0.84 -10.93
N THR A 83 -6.13 -1.00 -11.80
CA THR A 83 -5.76 0.03 -12.78
C THR A 83 -6.95 0.39 -13.69
N ARG A 84 -7.69 -0.59 -14.21
CA ARG A 84 -8.90 -0.33 -15.02
C ARG A 84 -10.01 0.39 -14.25
N ALA A 85 -10.12 0.14 -12.94
CA ALA A 85 -11.05 0.83 -12.05
C ALA A 85 -10.63 2.28 -11.75
N GLY A 86 -9.39 2.68 -12.07
CA GLY A 86 -8.86 4.01 -11.82
C GLY A 86 -7.90 4.09 -10.63
N GLY A 87 -7.42 2.96 -10.10
CA GLY A 87 -6.43 2.97 -9.03
C GLY A 87 -5.09 3.52 -9.52
N ILE A 88 -4.48 4.40 -8.73
CA ILE A 88 -3.28 5.16 -9.12
C ILE A 88 -2.08 4.50 -8.44
N ASP A 89 -1.11 4.05 -9.25
CA ASP A 89 0.17 3.56 -8.75
C ASP A 89 1.25 4.63 -9.00
N PHE A 90 1.73 5.23 -7.92
CA PHE A 90 2.88 6.12 -7.97
C PHE A 90 4.14 5.25 -7.85
N ALA A 91 4.80 5.01 -8.98
CA ALA A 91 6.11 4.38 -8.99
C ALA A 91 7.06 5.20 -8.11
N THR A 92 7.32 4.70 -6.90
CA THR A 92 8.18 5.34 -5.91
C THR A 92 9.42 4.48 -5.72
N THR A 93 10.58 5.09 -5.91
CA THR A 93 11.86 4.45 -5.56
C THR A 93 12.24 4.92 -4.17
N GLU A 94 12.04 4.05 -3.17
CA GLU A 94 12.43 4.37 -1.80
C GLU A 94 13.92 4.11 -1.58
N ALA A 95 14.67 5.15 -1.24
CA ALA A 95 16.05 5.01 -0.78
C ALA A 95 16.06 4.61 0.69
N LYS A 96 16.76 3.51 1.01
CA LYS A 96 16.94 3.04 2.38
C LYS A 96 18.41 2.92 2.72
N VAL A 97 18.80 3.52 3.84
CA VAL A 97 20.18 3.42 4.34
C VAL A 97 20.40 2.03 4.93
N ALA A 98 21.40 1.32 4.42
CA ALA A 98 21.89 0.06 4.98
C ALA A 98 22.88 0.35 6.09
N LEU A 99 22.73 -0.32 7.24
CA LEU A 99 23.59 -0.14 8.41
C LEU A 99 24.38 -1.42 8.70
N ASP A 100 25.59 -1.27 9.24
CA ASP A 100 26.37 -2.38 9.81
C ASP A 100 25.88 -2.79 11.21
N GLY A 101 26.58 -3.72 11.84
CA GLY A 101 26.27 -4.22 13.19
C GLY A 101 26.41 -3.17 14.30
N GLU A 102 27.19 -2.11 14.05
CA GLU A 102 27.38 -0.99 14.96
C GLU A 102 26.42 0.18 14.68
N GLY A 103 25.54 0.04 13.68
CA GLY A 103 24.57 1.06 13.30
C GLY A 103 25.14 2.19 12.44
N ARG A 104 26.33 2.00 11.86
CA ARG A 104 26.94 2.95 10.92
C ARG A 104 26.42 2.69 9.51
N PRO A 105 26.17 3.74 8.71
CA PRO A 105 25.68 3.57 7.35
C PRO A 105 26.79 3.09 6.42
N VAL A 106 26.50 2.04 5.65
CA VAL A 106 27.45 1.41 4.73
C VAL A 106 27.03 1.50 3.27
N ASP A 107 25.74 1.70 2.99
CA ASP A 107 25.22 1.82 1.62
C ASP A 107 23.83 2.50 1.61
N ILE A 108 23.38 2.94 0.43
CA ILE A 108 22.02 3.40 0.17
C ILE A 108 21.39 2.45 -0.86
N VAL A 109 20.46 1.62 -0.40
CA VAL A 109 19.78 0.64 -1.25
C VAL A 109 18.46 1.21 -1.74
N LEU A 110 18.29 1.25 -3.06
CA LEU A 110 17.03 1.62 -3.70
C LEU A 110 16.09 0.42 -3.72
N ARG A 111 14.95 0.55 -3.04
CA ARG A 111 13.90 -0.47 -3.07
C ARG A 111 13.00 -0.24 -4.28
N ARG A 112 12.70 -1.34 -4.98
CA ARG A 112 11.83 -1.37 -6.15
C ARG A 112 10.74 -2.42 -5.94
N LYS A 113 9.60 -2.20 -6.58
CA LYS A 113 8.52 -3.18 -6.65
C LYS A 113 8.98 -4.38 -7.49
N THR A 114 8.82 -5.58 -6.95
CA THR A 114 9.08 -6.88 -7.58
C THR A 114 7.80 -7.71 -7.67
N ASP A 115 7.85 -8.84 -8.37
CA ASP A 115 6.70 -9.74 -8.45
C ASP A 115 6.27 -10.27 -7.07
N ALA A 116 7.24 -10.61 -6.21
CA ALA A 116 6.94 -11.06 -4.86
C ALA A 116 6.36 -9.94 -3.98
N THR A 117 6.85 -8.71 -4.07
CA THR A 117 6.24 -7.59 -3.31
C THR A 117 4.84 -7.28 -3.81
N ARG A 118 4.65 -7.27 -5.14
CA ARG A 118 3.33 -7.06 -5.76
C ARG A 118 2.35 -8.14 -5.32
N LEU A 119 2.77 -9.41 -5.31
CA LEU A 119 1.94 -10.52 -4.86
C LEU A 119 1.35 -10.26 -3.47
N VAL A 120 2.22 -9.93 -2.51
CA VAL A 120 1.79 -9.67 -1.14
C VAL A 120 0.92 -8.42 -1.08
N GLU A 121 1.30 -7.34 -1.77
CA GLU A 121 0.53 -6.10 -1.83
C GLU A 121 -0.92 -6.33 -2.29
N GLU A 122 -1.10 -6.98 -3.44
CA GLU A 122 -2.42 -7.27 -4.01
C GLU A 122 -3.26 -8.18 -3.12
N ALA A 123 -2.64 -9.21 -2.53
CA ALA A 123 -3.33 -10.09 -1.59
C ALA A 123 -3.82 -9.33 -0.35
N MET A 124 -3.00 -8.41 0.17
CA MET A 124 -3.37 -7.61 1.33
C MET A 124 -4.46 -6.59 1.00
N ILE A 125 -4.38 -5.93 -0.17
CA ILE A 125 -5.42 -5.00 -0.64
C ILE A 125 -6.75 -5.72 -0.76
N LEU A 126 -6.79 -6.89 -1.43
CA LEU A 126 -8.03 -7.63 -1.60
C LEU A 126 -8.63 -8.09 -0.26
N ALA A 127 -7.80 -8.53 0.69
CA ALA A 127 -8.28 -8.89 2.03
C ALA A 127 -8.87 -7.68 2.78
N ASN A 128 -8.22 -6.54 2.68
CA ASN A 128 -8.65 -5.27 3.27
C ASN A 128 -10.00 -4.79 2.70
N GLU A 129 -10.16 -4.86 1.37
CA GLU A 129 -11.41 -4.55 0.65
C GLU A 129 -12.54 -5.50 1.06
N ALA A 130 -12.27 -6.81 1.07
CA ALA A 130 -13.27 -7.82 1.40
C ALA A 130 -13.78 -7.67 2.85
N VAL A 131 -12.89 -7.40 3.81
CA VAL A 131 -13.28 -7.15 5.21
C VAL A 131 -14.08 -5.86 5.34
N ALA A 132 -13.64 -4.77 4.68
CA ALA A 132 -14.36 -3.50 4.70
C ALA A 132 -15.77 -3.66 4.11
N GLY A 133 -15.89 -4.26 2.93
CA GLY A 133 -17.17 -4.53 2.27
C GLY A 133 -18.09 -5.44 3.09
N CYS A 134 -17.54 -6.45 3.77
CA CYS A 134 -18.32 -7.32 4.66
C CYS A 134 -18.92 -6.56 5.85
N LEU A 135 -18.13 -5.69 6.50
CA LEU A 135 -18.61 -4.90 7.64
C LEU A 135 -19.63 -3.84 7.18
N GLU A 136 -19.34 -3.16 6.07
CA GLU A 136 -20.20 -2.15 5.47
C GLU A 136 -21.57 -2.72 5.07
N THR A 137 -21.59 -3.84 4.33
CA THR A 137 -22.83 -4.49 3.88
C THR A 137 -23.70 -4.95 5.05
N ARG A 138 -23.09 -5.29 6.19
CA ARG A 138 -23.79 -5.68 7.42
C ARG A 138 -24.23 -4.48 8.26
N GLY A 139 -23.90 -3.25 7.88
CA GLY A 139 -24.10 -2.06 8.70
C GLY A 139 -23.37 -2.15 10.05
N PHE A 140 -22.23 -2.84 10.08
CA PHE A 140 -21.47 -3.09 11.30
C PHE A 140 -20.35 -2.04 11.45
N PRO A 141 -20.07 -1.54 12.67
CA PRO A 141 -19.02 -0.56 12.89
C PRO A 141 -17.66 -1.02 12.34
N CYS A 142 -16.95 -0.11 11.69
CA CYS A 142 -15.64 -0.34 11.11
C CYS A 142 -14.77 0.91 11.29
N LEU A 143 -13.46 0.74 11.15
CA LEU A 143 -12.52 1.84 11.04
C LEU A 143 -11.95 1.83 9.62
N PHE A 144 -12.55 2.63 8.75
CA PHE A 144 -12.17 2.74 7.35
C PHE A 144 -10.86 3.50 7.20
N ARG A 145 -10.10 3.13 6.17
CA ARG A 145 -8.96 3.88 5.67
C ARG A 145 -9.45 4.67 4.46
N VAL A 146 -9.75 5.94 4.68
CA VAL A 146 -10.33 6.84 3.68
C VAL A 146 -9.23 7.58 2.96
N HIS A 147 -9.37 7.70 1.64
CA HIS A 147 -8.57 8.59 0.82
C HIS A 147 -9.53 9.36 -0.09
N GLU A 148 -9.80 10.61 0.25
CA GLU A 148 -10.66 11.49 -0.54
C GLU A 148 -9.98 11.91 -1.86
N PRO A 149 -10.76 12.29 -2.88
CA PRO A 149 -10.19 12.88 -4.09
C PRO A 149 -9.41 14.17 -3.78
N PRO A 150 -8.36 14.46 -4.56
CA PRO A 150 -7.62 15.72 -4.47
C PRO A 150 -8.54 16.90 -4.75
N ALA A 151 -8.18 18.06 -4.19
CA ALA A 151 -8.94 19.29 -4.43
C ALA A 151 -8.64 19.84 -5.84
N ALA A 152 -9.66 20.43 -6.47
CA ALA A 152 -9.57 20.92 -7.85
C ALA A 152 -8.52 22.03 -8.02
N ASP A 153 -8.31 22.86 -6.99
CA ASP A 153 -7.27 23.89 -6.93
C ASP A 153 -5.87 23.29 -6.85
N ALA A 154 -5.69 22.23 -6.04
CA ALA A 154 -4.42 21.51 -5.92
C ALA A 154 -4.00 20.92 -7.28
N LEU A 155 -4.91 20.26 -8.00
CA LEU A 155 -4.64 19.75 -9.35
C LEU A 155 -4.52 20.88 -10.39
N GLY A 156 -5.36 21.91 -10.29
CA GLY A 156 -5.32 23.09 -11.16
C GLY A 156 -3.99 23.83 -11.12
N SER A 157 -3.31 23.85 -9.96
CA SER A 157 -1.99 24.45 -9.80
C SER A 157 -0.90 23.77 -10.64
N LEU A 158 -1.11 22.52 -11.07
CA LEU A 158 -0.14 21.76 -11.87
C LEU A 158 -0.29 22.02 -13.38
N ILE A 159 -1.42 22.57 -13.81
CA ILE A 159 -1.74 22.77 -15.23
C ILE A 159 -0.67 23.60 -15.97
N PRO A 160 -0.21 24.76 -15.46
CA PRO A 160 0.81 25.54 -16.16
C PRO A 160 2.11 24.77 -16.36
N VAL A 161 2.48 23.91 -15.40
CA VAL A 161 3.69 23.08 -15.50
C VAL A 161 3.50 22.01 -16.57
N PHE A 162 2.34 21.34 -16.60
CA PHE A 162 2.10 20.27 -17.56
C PHE A 162 1.91 20.77 -18.99
N GLN A 163 1.39 21.98 -19.19
CA GLN A 163 1.25 22.61 -20.50
C GLN A 163 2.59 22.86 -21.22
N GLU A 164 3.71 22.91 -20.50
CA GLU A 164 5.05 23.00 -21.10
C GLU A 164 5.47 21.69 -21.80
N PHE A 165 4.79 20.57 -21.52
CA PHE A 165 5.12 19.28 -22.10
C PHE A 165 4.20 18.91 -23.28
N PRO A 166 4.76 18.45 -24.43
CA PRO A 166 3.98 18.23 -25.65
C PRO A 166 3.00 17.05 -25.55
N TRP A 167 3.15 16.18 -24.55
CA TRP A 167 2.23 15.06 -24.31
C TRP A 167 0.98 15.49 -23.53
N PHE A 168 0.97 16.68 -22.91
CA PHE A 168 -0.18 17.18 -22.17
C PHE A 168 -1.14 17.90 -23.11
N THR A 169 -2.41 17.50 -23.08
CA THR A 169 -3.42 17.98 -24.05
C THR A 169 -4.57 18.71 -23.35
N ARG A 170 -5.26 19.60 -24.08
CA ARG A 170 -6.44 20.31 -23.55
C ARG A 170 -7.53 19.39 -22.97
N PRO A 171 -7.85 18.22 -23.56
CA PRO A 171 -8.77 17.28 -22.94
C PRO A 171 -8.31 16.76 -21.57
N MET A 172 -7.00 16.59 -21.37
CA MET A 172 -6.43 16.16 -20.08
C MET A 172 -6.54 17.26 -19.03
N GLU A 173 -6.40 18.53 -19.40
CA GLU A 173 -6.55 19.66 -18.47
C GLU A 173 -7.92 19.67 -17.77
N ALA A 174 -9.01 19.62 -18.53
CA ALA A 174 -10.35 19.64 -17.96
C ALA A 174 -10.63 18.41 -17.07
N ARG A 175 -10.18 17.23 -17.49
CA ARG A 175 -10.35 15.98 -16.73
C ARG A 175 -9.48 15.94 -15.47
N LEU A 176 -8.26 16.49 -15.53
CA LEU A 176 -7.38 16.57 -14.38
C LEU A 176 -7.98 17.48 -13.30
N VAL A 177 -8.43 18.69 -13.64
CA VAL A 177 -9.06 19.60 -12.66
C VAL A 177 -10.33 18.98 -12.05
N ALA A 178 -11.06 18.17 -12.81
CA ALA A 178 -12.21 17.42 -12.32
C ALA A 178 -11.84 16.23 -11.39
N GLY A 179 -10.56 15.95 -11.19
CA GLY A 179 -10.11 14.83 -10.36
C GLY A 179 -10.32 13.46 -11.01
N ASP A 180 -10.33 13.36 -12.34
CA ASP A 180 -10.42 12.07 -13.02
C ASP A 180 -9.13 11.26 -12.82
N ALA A 181 -9.23 10.18 -12.06
CA ALA A 181 -8.11 9.29 -11.76
C ALA A 181 -7.51 8.67 -13.03
N ARG A 182 -8.30 8.45 -14.09
CA ARG A 182 -7.78 7.94 -15.37
C ARG A 182 -6.88 8.94 -16.06
N THR A 183 -7.17 10.24 -15.96
CA THR A 183 -6.28 11.26 -16.50
C THR A 183 -4.98 11.35 -15.72
N ILE A 184 -5.01 11.14 -14.40
CA ILE A 184 -3.78 11.02 -13.61
C ILE A 184 -2.94 9.83 -14.10
N GLN A 185 -3.55 8.67 -14.35
CA GLN A 185 -2.87 7.51 -14.93
C GLN A 185 -2.29 7.81 -16.32
N GLU A 186 -3.05 8.48 -17.20
CA GLU A 186 -2.60 8.90 -18.54
C GLU A 186 -1.36 9.81 -18.45
N ILE A 187 -1.35 10.77 -17.52
CA ILE A 187 -0.22 11.68 -17.29
C ILE A 187 1.02 10.92 -16.78
N LEU A 188 0.83 10.03 -15.80
CA LEU A 188 1.91 9.22 -15.26
C LEU A 188 2.51 8.33 -16.36
N ALA A 189 1.67 7.67 -17.17
CA ALA A 189 2.13 6.83 -18.27
C ALA A 189 2.84 7.63 -19.37
N ALA A 190 2.33 8.82 -19.72
CA ALA A 190 2.93 9.67 -20.75
C ALA A 190 4.31 10.22 -20.36
N SER A 191 4.55 10.38 -19.05
CA SER A 191 5.79 10.97 -18.50
C SER A 191 6.81 9.95 -18.00
N ALA A 192 6.42 8.69 -17.76
CA ALA A 192 7.24 7.68 -17.06
C ALA A 192 8.67 7.50 -17.60
N ASP A 193 8.83 7.36 -18.92
CA ASP A 193 10.13 7.10 -19.55
C ASP A 193 10.85 8.39 -20.01
N ARG A 194 10.44 9.55 -19.48
CA ARG A 194 10.97 10.86 -19.85
C ARG A 194 11.76 11.50 -18.72
N SER A 195 12.60 12.48 -19.07
CA SER A 195 13.39 13.25 -18.11
C SER A 195 12.57 13.89 -16.99
N GLU A 196 11.33 14.27 -17.29
CA GLU A 196 10.40 14.93 -16.38
C GLU A 196 9.54 13.96 -15.57
N GLY A 197 9.63 12.64 -15.79
CA GLY A 197 8.75 11.65 -15.18
C GLY A 197 8.73 11.69 -13.64
N GLU A 198 9.92 11.79 -13.03
CA GLU A 198 10.03 11.91 -11.56
C GLU A 198 9.41 13.19 -11.02
N LEU A 199 9.58 14.32 -11.74
CA LEU A 199 9.00 15.60 -11.37
C LEU A 199 7.46 15.53 -11.45
N VAL A 200 6.93 15.04 -12.56
CA VAL A 200 5.48 14.89 -12.78
C VAL A 200 4.85 13.99 -11.72
N SER A 201 5.45 12.82 -11.47
CA SER A 201 5.01 11.88 -10.43
C SER A 201 5.01 12.54 -9.04
N SER A 202 6.09 13.23 -8.67
CA SER A 202 6.20 13.94 -7.39
C SER A 202 5.17 15.05 -7.25
N LEU A 203 4.90 15.83 -8.30
CA LEU A 203 3.91 16.91 -8.26
C LEU A 203 2.49 16.38 -8.09
N LEU A 204 2.12 15.35 -8.85
CA LEU A 204 0.83 14.68 -8.70
C LEU A 204 0.67 14.08 -7.30
N LEU A 205 1.68 13.38 -6.80
CA LEU A 205 1.65 12.80 -5.46
C LEU A 205 1.45 13.86 -4.37
N ARG A 206 2.08 15.03 -4.50
CA ARG A 206 1.92 16.16 -3.56
C ARG A 206 0.54 16.81 -3.64
N ALA A 207 -0.14 16.74 -4.78
CA ALA A 207 -1.51 17.23 -4.94
C ALA A 207 -2.56 16.25 -4.38
N MET A 208 -2.20 14.98 -4.16
CA MET A 208 -3.09 14.00 -3.53
C MET A 208 -3.34 14.34 -2.06
N LYS A 209 -4.53 13.98 -1.56
CA LYS A 209 -4.81 14.03 -0.13
C LYS A 209 -4.07 12.90 0.58
N ARG A 210 -3.75 13.10 1.86
CA ARG A 210 -3.28 11.99 2.70
C ARG A 210 -4.48 11.14 3.10
N ALA A 211 -4.31 9.82 3.03
CA ALA A 211 -5.29 8.90 3.57
C ALA A 211 -5.34 8.99 5.11
N VAL A 212 -6.53 8.85 5.69
CA VAL A 212 -6.79 8.97 7.14
C VAL A 212 -7.71 7.86 7.62
N TYR A 213 -7.70 7.57 8.91
CA TYR A 213 -8.71 6.68 9.49
C TYR A 213 -10.00 7.46 9.77
N ARG A 214 -11.16 6.85 9.46
CA ARG A 214 -12.49 7.41 9.73
C ARG A 214 -13.48 6.28 10.12
N PRO A 215 -14.44 6.54 11.03
CA PRO A 215 -15.56 5.63 11.26
C PRO A 215 -16.53 5.57 10.08
N ASP A 216 -16.66 6.67 9.34
CA ASP A 216 -17.51 6.79 8.15
C ASP A 216 -16.75 6.33 6.90
N ASN A 217 -17.43 5.54 6.06
CA ASN A 217 -16.89 5.14 4.78
C ASN A 217 -17.05 6.26 3.74
N LEU A 218 -15.93 6.76 3.22
CA LEU A 218 -15.89 7.77 2.15
C LEU A 218 -15.09 7.26 0.93
N GLY A 219 -14.83 5.95 0.86
CA GLY A 219 -14.02 5.33 -0.18
C GLY A 219 -12.52 5.65 -0.10
N HIS A 220 -11.78 5.07 -1.06
CA HIS A 220 -10.34 5.23 -1.19
C HIS A 220 -9.96 5.54 -2.64
N TYR A 221 -9.91 6.84 -2.96
CA TYR A 221 -9.64 7.40 -4.29
C TYR A 221 -8.43 6.76 -4.98
N GLY A 222 -7.26 6.80 -4.33
CA GLY A 222 -6.02 6.26 -4.91
C GLY A 222 -6.03 4.75 -5.18
N LEU A 223 -6.93 3.98 -4.54
CA LEU A 223 -7.06 2.54 -4.78
C LEU A 223 -8.27 2.23 -5.70
N ALA A 224 -9.06 3.23 -6.07
CA ALA A 224 -10.37 3.06 -6.71
C ALA A 224 -11.27 2.06 -5.97
N SER A 225 -11.32 2.18 -4.64
CA SER A 225 -12.07 1.25 -3.78
C SER A 225 -13.23 1.96 -3.08
N GLU A 226 -14.42 1.37 -3.12
CA GLU A 226 -15.64 1.92 -2.48
C GLU A 226 -15.64 1.77 -0.96
N ALA A 227 -14.96 0.75 -0.44
CA ALA A 227 -14.81 0.49 0.98
C ALA A 227 -13.44 -0.14 1.24
N TYR A 228 -12.62 0.53 2.05
CA TYR A 228 -11.27 0.06 2.37
C TYR A 228 -10.98 0.24 3.85
N CYS A 229 -10.38 -0.77 4.47
CA CYS A 229 -9.93 -0.72 5.86
C CYS A 229 -8.58 -1.43 5.98
N HIS A 230 -7.78 -1.10 6.99
CA HIS A 230 -6.60 -1.89 7.27
C HIS A 230 -6.96 -3.08 8.17
N PHE A 231 -6.69 -4.30 7.71
CA PHE A 231 -6.96 -5.54 8.43
C PHE A 231 -5.70 -6.42 8.60
N THR A 232 -4.74 -6.29 7.70
CA THR A 232 -3.66 -7.28 7.50
C THR A 232 -2.42 -7.09 8.37
N SER A 233 -2.40 -6.14 9.32
CA SER A 233 -1.23 -5.84 10.15
C SER A 233 -1.55 -5.46 11.61
N PRO A 234 -2.37 -6.24 12.35
CA PRO A 234 -2.79 -5.93 13.74
C PRO A 234 -1.65 -5.93 14.77
N ILE A 235 -0.47 -6.46 14.43
CA ILE A 235 0.71 -6.47 15.31
C ILE A 235 1.37 -5.08 15.37
N ARG A 236 1.24 -4.27 14.31
CA ARG A 236 1.97 -3.00 14.14
C ARG A 236 1.06 -1.79 13.89
N ARG A 237 -0.24 -2.00 13.73
CA ARG A 237 -1.25 -0.94 13.53
C ARG A 237 -2.43 -1.20 14.45
N TYR A 238 -2.73 -0.23 15.31
CA TYR A 238 -3.88 -0.31 16.21
C TYR A 238 -5.23 -0.34 15.47
N PRO A 239 -5.43 0.40 14.35
CA PRO A 239 -6.64 0.30 13.54
C PRO A 239 -6.99 -1.12 13.10
N ASP A 240 -6.00 -1.89 12.62
CA ASP A 240 -6.21 -3.29 12.24
C ASP A 240 -6.68 -4.14 13.41
N LEU A 241 -6.16 -3.91 14.62
CA LEU A 241 -6.63 -4.62 15.81
C LEU A 241 -8.09 -4.30 16.14
N VAL A 242 -8.50 -3.05 15.96
CA VAL A 242 -9.90 -2.63 16.13
C VAL A 242 -10.78 -3.29 15.07
N VAL A 243 -10.37 -3.29 13.80
CA VAL A 243 -11.08 -3.99 12.71
C VAL A 243 -11.19 -5.50 13.00
N HIS A 244 -10.14 -6.15 13.54
CA HIS A 244 -10.21 -7.55 13.97
C HIS A 244 -11.27 -7.79 15.05
N ARG A 245 -11.40 -6.88 16.02
CA ARG A 245 -12.44 -6.95 17.06
C ARG A 245 -13.83 -6.77 16.46
N MET A 246 -14.01 -5.81 15.56
CA MET A 246 -15.27 -5.56 14.87
C MET A 246 -15.69 -6.76 14.01
N LEU A 247 -14.78 -7.27 13.18
CA LEU A 247 -15.02 -8.46 12.37
C LEU A 247 -15.37 -9.66 13.24
N ARG A 248 -14.62 -9.91 14.31
CA ARG A 248 -14.93 -11.01 15.23
C ARG A 248 -16.30 -10.86 15.90
N ALA A 249 -16.67 -9.65 16.31
CA ALA A 249 -17.97 -9.36 16.91
C ALA A 249 -19.12 -9.56 15.90
N ALA A 250 -18.91 -9.19 14.63
CA ALA A 250 -19.85 -9.39 13.54
C ALA A 250 -20.05 -10.87 13.16
N LEU A 251 -19.03 -11.70 13.38
CA LEU A 251 -19.07 -13.14 13.09
C LEU A 251 -19.57 -13.99 14.26
N THR A 252 -19.44 -13.50 15.49
CA THR A 252 -19.71 -14.27 16.71
C THR A 252 -20.69 -13.56 17.62
N ARG A 253 -20.22 -13.06 18.77
CA ARG A 253 -21.01 -12.27 19.72
C ARG A 253 -20.28 -10.96 20.02
N ARG A 254 -21.06 -9.91 20.28
CA ARG A 254 -20.53 -8.64 20.76
C ARG A 254 -19.90 -8.82 22.14
N PRO A 255 -18.64 -8.40 22.36
CA PRO A 255 -18.06 -8.39 23.70
C PRO A 255 -18.77 -7.35 24.59
N GLU A 256 -18.64 -7.48 25.91
CA GLU A 256 -19.28 -6.57 26.88
C GLU A 256 -18.92 -5.08 26.65
N LYS A 257 -17.67 -4.81 26.27
CA LYS A 257 -17.18 -3.44 26.00
C LYS A 257 -17.40 -2.97 24.55
N PHE A 258 -18.19 -3.69 23.75
CA PHE A 258 -18.36 -3.40 22.33
C PHE A 258 -18.88 -1.99 22.08
N ASP A 259 -19.98 -1.59 22.72
CA ASP A 259 -20.61 -0.29 22.49
C ASP A 259 -19.71 0.87 22.94
N GLN A 260 -18.92 0.67 24.00
CA GLN A 260 -17.91 1.63 24.43
C GLN A 260 -16.80 1.81 23.38
N GLU A 261 -16.32 0.72 22.79
CA GLU A 261 -15.30 0.75 21.74
C GLU A 261 -15.85 1.41 20.46
N VAL A 262 -17.11 1.14 20.10
CA VAL A 262 -17.79 1.78 18.97
C VAL A 262 -17.92 3.29 19.20
N ALA A 263 -18.35 3.71 20.39
CA ALA A 263 -18.43 5.13 20.74
C ALA A 263 -17.06 5.84 20.73
N ALA A 264 -15.97 5.09 20.95
CA ALA A 264 -14.61 5.61 20.90
C ALA A 264 -14.00 5.65 19.48
N LEU A 265 -14.65 5.07 18.46
CA LEU A 265 -14.10 5.01 17.09
C LEU A 265 -13.66 6.37 16.53
N PRO A 266 -14.41 7.48 16.67
CA PRO A 266 -13.97 8.78 16.17
C PRO A 266 -12.63 9.22 16.78
N TRP A 267 -12.46 9.05 18.10
CA TRP A 267 -11.23 9.39 18.80
C TRP A 267 -10.08 8.45 18.40
N ILE A 268 -10.34 7.13 18.29
CA ILE A 268 -9.35 6.15 17.84
C ILE A 268 -8.86 6.49 16.43
N ALA A 269 -9.76 6.90 15.55
CA ALA A 269 -9.47 7.27 14.17
C ALA A 269 -8.52 8.48 14.08
N GLU A 270 -8.85 9.55 14.80
CA GLU A 270 -8.04 10.77 14.88
C GLU A 270 -6.67 10.45 15.48
N HIS A 271 -6.63 9.83 16.66
CA HIS A 271 -5.40 9.48 17.34
C HIS A 271 -4.50 8.58 16.49
N SER A 272 -5.06 7.56 15.82
CA SER A 272 -4.28 6.66 14.96
C SER A 272 -3.70 7.39 13.74
N SER A 273 -4.44 8.33 13.17
CA SER A 273 -3.98 9.15 12.05
C SER A 273 -2.87 10.13 12.48
N ASP A 274 -2.97 10.70 13.69
CA ASP A 274 -1.92 11.53 14.27
C ASP A 274 -0.64 10.74 14.54
N MET A 275 -0.76 9.57 15.18
CA MET A 275 0.39 8.74 15.50
C MET A 275 1.09 8.21 14.25
N GLU A 276 0.36 7.95 13.17
CA GLU A 276 0.93 7.65 11.86
C GLU A 276 1.78 8.83 11.35
N ARG A 277 1.28 10.07 11.41
CA ARG A 277 2.04 11.26 11.01
C ARG A 277 3.32 11.45 11.82
N VAL A 278 3.25 11.24 13.13
CA VAL A 278 4.41 11.33 14.03
C VAL A 278 5.43 10.25 13.69
N ALA A 279 4.99 9.00 13.50
CA ALA A 279 5.86 7.88 13.15
C ALA A 279 6.54 8.10 11.78
N ASP A 280 5.80 8.52 10.76
CA ASP A 280 6.35 8.82 9.43
C ASP A 280 7.40 9.93 9.49
N THR A 281 7.12 10.99 10.25
CA THR A 281 8.05 12.12 10.42
C THR A 281 9.33 11.68 11.11
N ALA A 282 9.23 10.92 12.19
CA ALA A 282 10.37 10.40 12.92
C ALA A 282 11.20 9.43 12.05
N ALA A 283 10.54 8.54 11.29
CA ALA A 283 11.20 7.61 10.39
C ALA A 283 11.96 8.34 9.28
N ARG A 284 11.34 9.36 8.66
CA ARG A 284 11.98 10.21 7.66
C ARG A 284 13.20 10.93 8.23
N GLN A 285 13.06 11.60 9.37
CA GLN A 285 14.17 12.30 10.03
C GLN A 285 15.33 11.36 10.38
N SER A 286 15.02 10.14 10.82
CA SER A 286 16.05 9.13 11.09
C SER A 286 16.77 8.67 9.82
N GLN A 287 16.05 8.50 8.70
CA GLN A 287 16.67 8.17 7.41
C GLN A 287 17.54 9.33 6.91
N GLU A 288 17.05 10.57 6.98
CA GLU A 288 17.80 11.77 6.60
C GLU A 288 19.09 11.92 7.39
N LEU A 289 19.04 11.69 8.71
CA LEU A 289 20.24 11.72 9.56
C LEU A 289 21.27 10.67 9.11
N LYS A 290 20.83 9.43 8.86
CA LYS A 290 21.73 8.35 8.43
C LYS A 290 22.24 8.55 7.00
N MET A 291 21.45 9.18 6.15
CA MET A 291 21.87 9.56 4.80
C MET A 291 22.92 10.68 4.84
N ALA A 292 22.74 11.69 5.71
CA ALA A 292 23.75 12.73 5.92
C ALA A 292 25.05 12.16 6.50
N GLU A 293 24.97 11.23 7.46
CA GLU A 293 26.12 10.51 8.01
C GLU A 293 26.87 9.76 6.90
N TYR A 294 26.16 9.02 6.04
CA TYR A 294 26.75 8.32 4.89
C TYR A 294 27.42 9.29 3.91
N LEU A 295 26.70 10.34 3.50
CA LEU A 295 27.17 11.30 2.50
C LEU A 295 28.34 12.16 3.00
N SER A 296 28.54 12.28 4.32
CA SER A 296 29.65 13.02 4.91
C SER A 296 31.03 12.50 4.45
N ALA A 297 31.15 11.19 4.19
CA ALA A 297 32.36 10.56 3.68
C ALA A 297 32.68 10.95 2.22
N PHE A 298 31.74 11.57 1.52
CA PHE A 298 31.87 11.96 0.11
C PHE A 298 31.97 13.49 -0.07
N THR A 299 32.27 14.22 1.00
CA THR A 299 32.46 15.67 0.95
C THR A 299 33.53 16.04 -0.09
N GLY A 300 33.18 16.95 -1.02
CA GLY A 300 34.05 17.37 -2.12
C GLY A 300 33.90 16.57 -3.42
N GLN A 301 33.08 15.53 -3.44
CA GLN A 301 32.76 14.78 -4.65
C GLN A 301 31.54 15.37 -5.37
N ALA A 302 31.44 15.11 -6.68
CA ALA A 302 30.32 15.54 -7.52
C ALA A 302 29.39 14.36 -7.83
N PHE A 303 28.08 14.61 -7.82
CA PHE A 303 27.03 13.62 -8.10
C PHE A 303 26.03 14.18 -9.10
N SER A 304 25.42 13.30 -9.90
CA SER A 304 24.21 13.63 -10.65
C SER A 304 23.01 13.72 -9.71
N GLY A 305 22.09 14.65 -9.96
CA GLY A 305 20.89 14.82 -9.16
C GLY A 305 19.76 15.47 -9.94
N VAL A 306 18.54 15.37 -9.39
CA VAL A 306 17.32 15.96 -9.94
C VAL A 306 16.84 17.05 -8.97
N VAL A 307 16.42 18.19 -9.51
CA VAL A 307 15.82 19.26 -8.71
C VAL A 307 14.43 18.82 -8.25
N SER A 308 14.30 18.51 -6.95
CA SER A 308 13.05 17.99 -6.35
C SER A 308 12.17 19.08 -5.70
N GLY A 309 12.65 20.33 -5.64
CA GLY A 309 11.93 21.47 -5.09
C GLY A 309 12.69 22.78 -5.28
N VAL A 310 11.96 23.89 -5.30
CA VAL A 310 12.49 25.25 -5.37
C VAL A 310 11.87 26.06 -4.23
N ALA A 311 12.68 26.77 -3.47
CA ALA A 311 12.24 27.65 -2.38
C ALA A 311 12.98 28.99 -2.46
N SER A 312 12.31 30.09 -2.11
CA SER A 312 12.96 31.37 -1.89
C SER A 312 13.66 31.33 -0.53
N TYR A 313 15.00 31.27 -0.55
CA TYR A 313 15.84 31.37 0.64
C TYR A 313 16.56 32.73 0.67
#